data_AF-A0A915KNY2-F1
#
_entry.id   AF-A0A915KNY2-F1
#
_cell.length_a   1.000
_cell.length_b   1.000
_cell.length_c   1.000
_cell.angle_alpha   90.00
_cell.angle_beta   90.00
_cell.angle_gamma   90.00
#
_symmetry.space_group_name_H-M   'P 1'
#
loop_
_entity.id
_entity.type
_entity.pdbx_description
1 polymer ?
#
loop_
_entity_poly.entity_id
_entity_poly.type
_entity_poly.pdbx_seq_one_letter_code
_entity_poly.pdbx_strand_id
1 'polypeptide(L)'
;MSNITCPYTALREYLETNNMKPSSLEFIFRSIVSCKDKAFSLGDKRLTYKRAREHFLRILTEIGLNAEEYGTHSLRSGGASMASEAGIPHEVRLFHGIMNTCNSGVSCCTVQDQI
;
A
#
# COMPACT_ATOMS: atom_id res chain seq x y z
N MET A 1 -2.48 -6.25 21.72
CA MET A 1 -1.40 -5.74 20.84
C MET A 1 -1.98 -5.63 19.44
N SER A 2 -2.31 -4.42 18.99
CA SER A 2 -2.72 -4.19 17.60
C SER A 2 -1.54 -4.52 16.69
N ASN A 3 -1.78 -5.33 15.67
CA ASN A 3 -0.78 -5.65 14.67
C ASN A 3 -0.56 -4.38 13.83
N ILE A 4 0.53 -3.64 14.09
CA ILE A 4 0.85 -2.36 13.43
C ILE A 4 0.98 -2.48 11.90
N THR A 5 1.17 -3.70 11.40
CA THR A 5 1.24 -4.01 9.97
C THR A 5 -0.12 -4.35 9.34
N CYS A 6 -1.20 -4.43 10.13
CA CYS A 6 -2.53 -4.73 9.61
C CYS A 6 -3.12 -3.50 8.91
N PRO A 7 -3.38 -3.55 7.58
CA PRO A 7 -3.85 -2.38 6.84
C PRO A 7 -5.22 -1.90 7.31
N TYR A 8 -6.07 -2.81 7.79
CA TYR A 8 -7.38 -2.47 8.34
C TYR A 8 -7.27 -1.62 9.61
N THR A 9 -6.36 -2.00 10.52
CA THR A 9 -6.16 -1.29 11.79
C THR A 9 -5.58 0.11 11.53
N ALA A 10 -4.54 0.19 10.69
CA ALA A 10 -3.93 1.46 10.31
C ALA A 10 -4.92 2.39 9.60
N LEU A 11 -5.77 1.86 8.71
CA LEU A 11 -6.80 2.65 8.04
C LEU A 11 -7.87 3.14 9.03
N ARG A 12 -8.31 2.29 9.95
CA ARG A 12 -9.29 2.67 10.97
C ARG A 12 -8.76 3.80 11.85
N GLU A 13 -7.55 3.67 12.37
CA GLU A 13 -6.89 4.71 13.17
C GLU A 13 -6.76 6.03 12.40
N TYR A 14 -6.41 5.96 11.11
CA TYR A 14 -6.38 7.14 10.24
C TYR A 14 -7.75 7.81 10.13
N LEU A 15 -8.82 7.04 9.89
CA LEU A 15 -10.17 7.59 9.78
C LEU A 15 -10.66 8.21 11.09
N GLU A 16 -10.41 7.55 12.21
CA GLU A 16 -10.78 8.03 13.55
C GLU A 16 -10.04 9.33 13.91
N THR A 17 -8.72 9.37 13.68
CA THR A 17 -7.88 10.56 13.95
C THR A 17 -8.32 11.78 13.14
N ASN A 18 -8.83 11.55 11.92
CA ASN A 18 -9.30 12.62 11.03
C ASN A 18 -10.82 12.83 11.08
N ASN A 19 -11.53 12.20 12.02
CA ASN A 19 -12.99 12.25 12.18
C ASN A 19 -13.75 11.98 10.86
N MET A 20 -13.26 11.02 10.07
CA MET A 20 -13.80 10.67 8.76
C MET A 20 -14.82 9.55 8.87
N LYS A 21 -15.94 9.69 8.15
CA LYS A 21 -16.95 8.64 8.04
C LYS A 21 -16.58 7.65 6.93
N PRO A 22 -16.51 6.34 7.18
CA PRO A 22 -16.20 5.33 6.15
C PRO A 22 -17.19 5.30 4.98
N SER A 23 -18.43 5.72 5.23
CA SER A 23 -19.52 5.76 4.25
C SER A 23 -19.60 7.07 3.45
N SER A 24 -18.63 7.96 3.61
CA SER A 24 -18.59 9.23 2.88
C SER A 24 -18.24 9.01 1.41
N LEU A 25 -18.76 9.88 0.52
CA LEU A 25 -18.33 9.95 -0.89
C LEU A 25 -17.00 10.69 -1.07
N GLU A 26 -16.42 11.21 0.02
CA GLU A 26 -15.14 11.90 0.00
C GLU A 26 -13.96 10.94 -0.22
N PHE A 27 -12.87 11.48 -0.77
CA PHE A 27 -11.62 10.74 -0.88
C PHE A 27 -11.05 10.42 0.51
N ILE A 28 -10.60 9.18 0.71
CA ILE A 28 -9.94 8.76 1.96
C ILE A 28 -8.64 9.56 2.17
N PHE A 29 -7.74 9.53 1.18
CA PHE A 29 -6.47 10.25 1.25
C PHE A 29 -6.58 11.61 0.57
N ARG A 30 -6.40 12.66 1.36
CA ARG A 30 -6.60 14.06 0.95
C ARG A 30 -5.34 14.90 1.17
N SER A 31 -5.23 15.97 0.40
CA SER A 31 -4.14 16.94 0.59
C SER A 31 -4.33 17.69 1.90
N ILE A 32 -3.25 17.89 2.64
CA ILE A 32 -3.26 18.70 3.87
C ILE A 32 -3.25 20.18 3.48
N VAL A 33 -4.12 20.97 4.10
CA VAL A 33 -4.20 22.42 3.96
C VAL A 33 -3.83 23.10 5.27
N SER A 34 -3.14 24.24 5.17
CA SER A 34 -2.80 25.08 6.32
C SER A 34 -3.97 26.01 6.63
N CYS A 35 -4.46 25.94 7.86
CA CYS A 35 -5.46 26.87 8.39
C CYS A 35 -4.76 28.11 8.98
N LYS A 36 -5.51 29.21 9.10
CA LYS A 36 -4.99 30.51 9.58
C LYS A 36 -4.32 30.42 10.97
N ASP A 37 -4.70 29.44 11.77
CA ASP A 37 -4.22 29.26 13.15
C ASP A 37 -3.04 28.27 13.30
N LYS A 38 -2.25 28.05 12.24
CA LYS A 38 -1.18 27.01 12.18
C LYS A 38 -1.66 25.57 12.38
N ALA A 39 -2.98 25.35 12.40
CA ALA A 39 -3.58 24.03 12.37
C ALA A 39 -3.55 23.48 10.94
N PHE A 40 -3.31 22.17 10.80
CA PHE A 40 -3.41 21.46 9.53
C PHE A 40 -4.71 20.68 9.48
N SER A 41 -5.42 20.76 8.36
CA SER A 41 -6.65 19.98 8.14
C SER A 41 -6.61 19.27 6.78
N LEU A 42 -7.45 18.25 6.61
CA LEU A 42 -7.65 17.60 5.32
C LEU A 42 -8.50 18.53 4.43
N GLY A 43 -7.95 18.93 3.28
CA GLY A 43 -8.71 19.68 2.27
C GLY A 43 -9.52 18.77 1.35
N ASP A 44 -10.30 19.34 0.44
CA ASP A 44 -11.24 18.57 -0.39
C ASP A 44 -10.58 17.85 -1.58
N LYS A 45 -9.30 18.10 -1.83
CA LYS A 45 -8.59 17.55 -2.98
C LYS A 45 -8.01 16.18 -2.67
N ARG A 46 -8.18 15.24 -3.60
CA ARG A 46 -7.52 13.93 -3.56
C ARG A 46 -6.00 14.09 -3.47
N LEU A 47 -5.35 13.21 -2.71
CA LEU A 47 -3.90 13.08 -2.74
C LEU A 47 -3.46 12.67 -4.14
N THR A 48 -2.51 13.41 -4.72
CA THR A 48 -1.98 13.06 -6.04
C THR A 48 -0.99 11.92 -5.94
N TYR A 49 -0.93 11.07 -6.98
CA TYR A 49 0.03 9.96 -7.04
C TYR A 49 1.48 10.45 -6.86
N LYS A 50 1.82 11.61 -7.45
CA LYS A 50 3.16 12.21 -7.30
C LYS A 50 3.49 12.48 -5.83
N ARG A 51 2.58 13.12 -5.08
CA ARG A 51 2.78 13.41 -3.65
C ARG A 51 2.84 12.14 -2.81
N ALA A 52 1.96 11.18 -3.08
CA ALA A 52 2.00 9.87 -2.42
C ALA A 52 3.35 9.15 -2.64
N ARG A 53 3.84 9.16 -3.89
CA ARG A 53 5.14 8.59 -4.25
C ARG A 53 6.31 9.31 -3.56
N GLU A 54 6.30 10.64 -3.51
CA GLU A 54 7.32 11.43 -2.81
C GLU A 54 7.39 11.03 -1.32
N HIS A 55 6.23 10.95 -0.64
CA HIS A 55 6.18 10.52 0.76
C HIS A 55 6.66 9.08 0.94
N PHE A 56 6.27 8.18 0.03
CA PHE A 56 6.68 6.79 0.09
C PHE A 56 8.20 6.62 -0.05
N LEU A 57 8.81 7.26 -1.05
CA LEU A 57 10.27 7.20 -1.25
C LEU A 57 11.02 7.79 -0.06
N ARG A 58 10.50 8.89 0.52
CA ARG A 58 11.08 9.49 1.72
C ARG A 58 11.08 8.50 2.90
N ILE A 59 9.94 7.84 3.15
CA ILE A 59 9.83 6.83 4.22
C ILE A 59 10.78 5.66 3.95
N LEU A 60 10.90 5.18 2.70
CA LEU A 60 11.86 4.13 2.35
C LEU A 60 13.29 4.52 2.71
N THR A 61 13.70 5.75 2.40
CA THR A 61 15.03 6.25 2.76
C THR A 61 15.19 6.38 4.29
N GLU A 62 14.16 6.84 5.00
CA GLU A 62 14.18 6.94 6.46
C GLU A 62 14.35 5.57 7.16
N ILE A 63 13.83 4.49 6.58
CA ILE A 63 14.03 3.12 7.08
C ILE A 63 15.32 2.44 6.56
N GLY A 64 16.15 3.17 5.81
CA GLY A 64 17.44 2.69 5.31
C GLY A 64 17.38 1.90 4.00
N LEU A 65 16.25 1.91 3.29
CA LEU A 65 16.13 1.29 1.96
C LEU A 65 16.47 2.29 0.85
N ASN A 66 17.15 1.81 -0.18
CA ASN A 66 17.50 2.62 -1.35
C ASN A 66 16.26 2.88 -2.22
N ALA A 67 15.88 4.14 -2.38
CA ALA A 67 14.74 4.57 -3.19
C ALA A 67 14.92 4.34 -4.71
N GLU A 68 16.14 4.04 -5.16
CA GLU A 68 16.43 3.67 -6.56
C GLU A 68 16.12 2.19 -6.84
N GLU A 69 16.27 1.32 -5.83
CA GLU A 69 16.03 -0.12 -5.93
C GLU A 69 14.59 -0.49 -5.54
N TYR A 70 13.99 0.29 -4.63
CA TYR A 70 12.67 0.02 -4.09
C TYR A 70 11.69 1.16 -4.44
N GLY A 71 10.54 0.76 -4.99
CA GLY A 71 9.48 1.69 -5.40
C GLY A 71 8.09 1.15 -5.14
N THR A 72 7.08 1.88 -5.58
CA THR A 72 5.66 1.48 -5.43
C THR A 72 5.36 0.14 -6.11
N HIS A 73 6.07 -0.19 -7.19
CA HIS A 73 5.98 -1.50 -7.84
C HIS A 73 6.59 -2.62 -7.01
N SER A 74 7.61 -2.35 -6.19
CA SER A 74 8.25 -3.33 -5.32
C SER A 74 7.28 -3.83 -4.24
N LEU A 75 6.38 -2.96 -3.75
CA LEU A 75 5.29 -3.38 -2.87
C LEU A 75 4.34 -4.37 -3.56
N ARG A 76 4.01 -4.11 -4.83
CA ARG A 76 3.09 -4.96 -5.59
C ARG A 76 3.72 -6.33 -5.88
N SER A 77 4.95 -6.36 -6.36
CA SER A 77 5.68 -7.61 -6.61
C SER A 77 5.95 -8.37 -5.31
N GLY A 78 6.35 -7.68 -4.25
CA GLY A 78 6.53 -8.28 -2.92
C GLY A 78 5.25 -8.94 -2.40
N GLY A 79 4.11 -8.26 -2.50
CA GLY A 79 2.81 -8.83 -2.15
C GLY A 79 2.44 -10.06 -3.00
N ALA A 80 2.75 -10.06 -4.28
CA ALA A 80 2.55 -11.21 -5.16
C ALA A 80 3.39 -12.42 -4.75
N SER A 81 4.66 -12.19 -4.40
CA SER A 81 5.58 -13.22 -3.90
C SER A 81 5.13 -13.77 -2.56
N MET A 82 4.79 -12.90 -1.59
CA MET A 82 4.27 -13.32 -0.28
C MET A 82 2.97 -14.13 -0.40
N ALA A 83 2.06 -13.73 -1.29
CA ALA A 83 0.83 -14.48 -1.54
C ALA A 83 1.12 -15.87 -2.17
N SER A 84 2.16 -15.96 -3.01
CA SER A 84 2.62 -17.25 -3.56
C SER A 84 3.15 -18.17 -2.46
N GLU A 85 3.98 -17.62 -1.57
CA GLU A 85 4.58 -18.35 -0.44
C GLU A 85 3.51 -18.81 0.56
N ALA A 86 2.45 -18.02 0.74
CA ALA A 86 1.28 -18.38 1.53
C ALA A 86 0.36 -19.42 0.84
N GLY A 87 0.72 -19.92 -0.35
CA GLY A 87 -0.05 -20.91 -1.09
C GLY A 87 -1.33 -20.38 -1.73
N ILE A 88 -1.47 -19.05 -1.90
CA ILE A 88 -2.66 -18.48 -2.54
C ILE A 88 -2.66 -18.84 -4.03
N PRO A 89 -3.76 -19.43 -4.54
CA PRO A 89 -3.84 -19.84 -5.93
C PRO A 89 -3.60 -18.69 -6.90
N HIS A 90 -3.03 -19.04 -8.05
CA HIS A 90 -2.62 -18.09 -9.07
C HIS A 90 -3.80 -17.28 -9.62
N GLU A 91 -4.93 -17.94 -9.87
CA GLU A 91 -6.17 -17.33 -10.36
C GLU A 91 -6.72 -16.27 -9.40
N VAL A 92 -6.60 -16.49 -8.09
CA VAL A 92 -7.02 -15.54 -7.06
C VAL A 92 -6.11 -14.30 -7.09
N ARG A 93 -4.79 -14.50 -7.24
CA ARG A 93 -3.83 -13.39 -7.33
C ARG A 93 -4.01 -12.52 -8.58
N LEU A 94 -4.37 -13.13 -9.72
CA LEU A 94 -4.72 -12.42 -10.95
C LEU A 94 -6.04 -11.66 -10.79
N PHE A 95 -7.06 -12.30 -10.25
CA PHE A 95 -8.37 -11.69 -10.03
C PHE A 95 -8.27 -10.44 -9.14
N HIS A 96 -7.46 -10.51 -8.08
CA HIS A 96 -7.23 -9.38 -7.18
C HIS A 96 -6.23 -8.33 -7.72
N GLY A 97 -5.70 -8.49 -8.95
CA GLY A 97 -4.78 -7.52 -9.56
C GLY A 97 -3.43 -7.41 -8.85
N ILE A 98 -3.09 -8.39 -8.01
CA ILE A 98 -1.80 -8.48 -7.32
C ILE A 98 -0.71 -8.81 -8.35
N MET A 99 -1.06 -9.60 -9.36
CA MET A 99 -0.21 -9.94 -10.50
C MET A 99 -0.96 -9.73 -11.83
N ASN A 100 -0.23 -9.39 -12.90
CA ASN A 100 -0.83 -9.16 -14.23
C ASN A 100 -0.33 -10.15 -15.30
N THR A 101 0.89 -10.69 -15.16
CA THR A 101 1.49 -11.68 -16.08
C THR A 101 2.55 -12.49 -15.33
N CYS A 102 2.73 -13.78 -15.66
CA CYS A 102 3.97 -14.51 -15.32
C CYS A 102 5.04 -14.07 -16.34
N ASN A 103 6.12 -13.45 -15.87
CA ASN A 103 7.27 -13.16 -16.72
C ASN A 103 8.26 -14.33 -16.58
N SER A 104 8.64 -14.94 -17.70
CA SER A 104 9.34 -16.25 -17.79
C SER A 104 10.72 -16.33 -17.10
N GLY A 105 11.18 -15.26 -16.43
CA GLY A 105 12.45 -15.21 -15.69
C GLY A 105 12.30 -15.06 -14.17
N VAL A 106 11.08 -14.89 -13.64
CA VAL A 106 10.84 -14.90 -12.19
C VAL A 106 9.98 -16.13 -11.93
N SER A 107 10.65 -17.23 -11.60
CA SER A 107 10.12 -18.48 -11.07
C SER A 107 8.65 -18.39 -10.63
N CYS A 108 7.72 -18.62 -11.57
CA CYS A 108 6.38 -19.14 -11.29
C CYS A 108 6.51 -20.63 -10.91
N CYS A 109 7.57 -21.02 -10.15
CA CYS A 109 7.72 -22.37 -9.65
C CYS A 109 6.71 -22.54 -8.53
N THR A 110 5.66 -23.28 -8.86
CA THR A 110 4.94 -24.15 -7.95
C THR A 110 5.90 -24.73 -6.92
N VAL A 111 5.61 -24.54 -5.63
CA VAL A 111 6.04 -25.50 -4.63
C VAL A 111 5.36 -26.80 -5.02
N GLN A 112 6.11 -27.67 -5.70
CA GLN A 112 5.68 -29.04 -5.92
C GLN A 112 5.69 -29.71 -4.55
N ASP A 113 4.51 -30.10 -4.09
CA ASP A 113 4.33 -31.14 -3.07
C ASP A 113 5.33 -32.28 -3.33
N GLN A 114 6.21 -32.52 -2.38
CA GLN A 114 6.99 -33.74 -2.32
C GLN A 114 6.26 -34.69 -1.37
N ILE A 115 5.75 -35.77 -1.96
CA ILE A 115 5.36 -37.02 -1.30
C ILE A 115 6.60 -37.64 -0.63
#